data_AF-S4Y7G2-F1
#
_entry.id   AF-S4Y7G2-F1
#
_cell.length_a   1.000
_cell.length_b   1.000
_cell.length_c   1.000
_cell.angle_alpha   90.00
_cell.angle_beta   90.00
_cell.angle_gamma   90.00
#
_symmetry.space_group_name_H-M   'P 1'
#
loop_
_entity.id
_entity.type
_entity.pdbx_description
1 polymer ?
#
loop_
_entity_poly.entity_id
_entity_poly.type
_entity_poly.pdbx_seq_one_letter_code
_entity_poly.pdbx_strand_id
1 'polypeptide(L)'
;MQQHGSSAQGRGAAAAFVRPPVRLKIAGSSRLPSAPLRSASLLGAICLLLLACEDGASSGAGRSSSALTSNDGSTGVTECDSYLDQYELCMQATLPSHQFTQQQNGIRRQRTAWKTMADSLFKKQALAHVCRQAITTARQEFQTCTWTGGL
;
A
#
# COMPACT_ATOMS: atom_id res chain seq x y z
N MET A 1 8.35 53.29 -19.93
CA MET A 1 6.92 53.65 -19.97
C MET A 1 6.16 52.36 -19.60
N GLN A 2 5.69 52.17 -18.36
CA GLN A 2 4.38 52.64 -17.84
C GLN A 2 3.29 52.39 -18.91
N GLN A 3 2.24 51.58 -18.72
CA GLN A 3 1.19 51.60 -17.71
C GLN A 3 0.49 50.21 -17.67
N HIS A 4 0.26 49.58 -16.52
CA HIS A 4 -0.91 49.72 -15.64
C HIS A 4 -2.28 49.50 -16.30
N GLY A 5 -2.93 48.40 -15.93
CA GLY A 5 -4.36 48.15 -16.09
C GLY A 5 -4.84 47.33 -14.90
N SER A 6 -5.45 48.01 -13.93
CA SER A 6 -5.91 47.52 -12.64
C SER A 6 -7.43 47.34 -12.64
N SER A 7 -7.94 46.27 -12.02
CA SER A 7 -9.27 46.19 -11.37
C SER A 7 -9.35 44.83 -10.65
N ALA A 8 -9.32 44.81 -9.30
CA ALA A 8 -10.49 44.91 -8.41
C ALA A 8 -11.39 43.66 -8.51
N GLN A 9 -11.89 42.98 -7.48
CA GLN A 9 -11.91 43.10 -6.01
C GLN A 9 -12.79 41.91 -5.54
N GLY A 10 -12.49 41.24 -4.42
CA GLY A 10 -13.45 40.24 -3.91
C GLY A 10 -12.93 39.34 -2.79
N ARG A 11 -13.47 39.56 -1.59
CA ARG A 11 -13.15 38.88 -0.32
C ARG A 11 -13.64 37.42 -0.32
N GLY A 12 -12.88 36.54 0.32
CA GLY A 12 -13.37 35.22 0.72
C GLY A 12 -12.34 34.51 1.60
N ALA A 13 -12.47 34.65 2.91
CA ALA A 13 -11.64 33.97 3.89
C ALA A 13 -11.89 32.45 3.81
N ALA A 14 -10.86 31.70 3.41
CA ALA A 14 -10.72 30.29 3.71
C ALA A 14 -9.30 30.08 4.20
N ALA A 15 -9.15 29.65 5.45
CA ALA A 15 -7.88 29.30 6.04
C ALA A 15 -7.26 28.13 5.24
N ALA A 16 -6.40 28.46 4.28
CA ALA A 16 -5.58 27.51 3.57
C ALA A 16 -4.45 27.07 4.51
N PHE A 17 -4.59 25.89 5.10
CA PHE A 17 -3.47 25.18 5.73
C PHE A 17 -2.55 24.68 4.61
N VAL A 18 -1.73 25.60 4.09
CA VAL A 18 -0.65 25.31 3.14
C VAL A 18 0.41 24.51 3.89
N ARG A 19 0.46 23.18 3.69
CA ARG A 19 1.62 22.38 4.09
C ARG A 19 2.80 22.77 3.17
N PRO A 20 3.96 23.12 3.72
CA PRO A 20 5.11 23.49 2.91
C PRO A 20 5.68 22.27 2.14
N PRO A 21 6.27 22.47 0.95
CA PRO A 21 7.03 21.44 0.26
C PRO A 21 8.34 21.17 1.01
N VAL A 22 8.49 19.97 1.56
CA VAL A 22 9.78 19.52 2.11
C VAL A 22 10.72 19.28 0.94
N ARG A 23 11.57 20.28 0.67
CA ARG A 23 12.64 20.23 -0.33
C ARG A 23 13.78 19.38 0.23
N LEU A 24 13.78 18.08 -0.07
CA LEU A 24 14.89 17.19 0.26
C LEU A 24 16.10 17.55 -0.59
N LYS A 25 17.07 18.23 0.02
CA LYS A 25 18.34 18.60 -0.60
C LYS A 25 19.24 17.38 -0.62
N ILE A 26 19.24 16.65 -1.73
CA ILE A 26 20.25 15.62 -2.01
C ILE A 26 21.55 16.36 -2.30
N ALA A 27 22.38 16.53 -1.27
CA ALA A 27 23.73 17.06 -1.41
C ALA A 27 24.60 15.99 -2.09
N GLY A 28 25.29 16.43 -3.14
CA GLY A 28 26.00 15.59 -4.08
C GLY A 28 27.28 14.96 -3.55
N SER A 29 27.68 13.93 -4.28
CA SER A 29 28.94 13.22 -4.24
C SER A 29 30.15 14.16 -4.23
N SER A 30 31.04 14.01 -3.25
CA SER A 30 32.44 14.40 -3.35
C SER A 30 33.33 13.24 -2.92
N ARG A 31 34.45 13.13 -3.64
CA ARG A 31 35.32 11.98 -3.82
C ARG A 31 36.20 11.68 -2.59
N LEU A 32 36.72 10.46 -2.58
CA LEU A 32 37.56 9.79 -1.58
C LEU A 32 38.78 10.60 -1.08
N PRO A 33 39.24 10.29 0.15
CA PRO A 33 40.65 10.04 0.41
C PRO A 33 40.95 8.60 0.86
N SER A 34 42.15 8.16 0.47
CA SER A 34 42.70 6.80 0.53
C SER A 34 43.31 6.43 1.90
N ALA A 35 42.80 5.33 2.51
CA ALA A 35 43.44 4.43 3.51
C ALA A 35 43.95 5.00 4.87
N PRO A 36 44.24 4.17 5.92
CA PRO A 36 44.00 2.73 6.10
C PRO A 36 43.18 2.35 7.37
N LEU A 37 42.69 1.11 7.36
CA LEU A 37 42.26 0.23 8.46
C LEU A 37 42.17 0.83 9.88
N ARG A 38 40.95 0.89 10.41
CA ARG A 38 40.55 0.49 11.79
C ARG A 38 39.19 1.08 12.13
N SER A 39 38.11 0.36 11.84
CA SER A 39 36.82 0.38 12.57
C SER A 39 35.75 -0.31 11.72
N ALA A 40 35.92 -1.61 11.50
CA ALA A 40 35.02 -2.44 10.70
C ALA A 40 34.10 -3.31 11.59
N SER A 41 33.58 -2.79 12.70
CA SER A 41 32.81 -3.64 13.65
C SER A 41 31.53 -3.06 14.25
N LEU A 42 31.00 -1.92 13.80
CA LEU A 42 29.79 -1.34 14.41
C LEU A 42 28.57 -1.18 13.49
N LEU A 43 28.69 -1.43 12.18
CA LEU A 43 27.54 -1.41 11.24
C LEU A 43 26.96 -2.80 10.91
N GLY A 44 27.65 -3.88 11.30
CA GLY A 44 27.18 -5.27 11.07
C GLY A 44 26.15 -5.78 12.07
N ALA A 45 26.07 -5.20 13.27
CA ALA A 45 25.22 -5.73 14.35
C ALA A 45 23.74 -5.32 14.23
N ILE A 46 23.40 -4.26 13.50
CA ILE A 46 22.02 -3.78 13.37
C ILE A 46 21.23 -4.54 12.28
N CYS A 47 21.90 -5.11 11.26
CA CYS A 47 21.24 -5.95 10.26
C CYS A 47 20.91 -7.37 10.76
N LEU A 48 21.55 -7.85 11.82
CA LEU A 48 21.33 -9.20 12.37
C LEU A 48 20.14 -9.29 13.34
N LEU A 49 19.59 -8.17 13.81
CA LEU A 49 18.47 -8.14 14.76
C LEU A 49 17.08 -8.12 14.11
N LEU A 50 16.98 -8.01 12.78
CA LEU A 50 15.71 -8.09 12.04
C LEU A 50 15.48 -9.46 11.36
N LEU A 51 16.39 -10.43 11.56
CA LEU A 51 16.35 -11.75 10.93
C LEU A 51 16.00 -12.91 11.87
N ALA A 52 15.31 -12.64 12.99
CA ALA A 52 14.81 -13.66 13.91
C ALA A 52 13.28 -13.58 14.05
N CYS A 53 12.58 -14.05 13.01
CA CYS A 53 11.25 -14.64 13.17
C CYS A 53 11.44 -16.15 12.95
N GLU A 54 11.64 -16.89 14.04
CA GLU A 54 11.68 -18.35 14.04
C GLU A 54 10.28 -18.96 13.87
N ASP A 55 10.27 -20.09 13.16
CA ASP A 55 9.15 -20.90 12.69
C ASP A 55 8.07 -21.24 13.74
N GLY A 56 6.84 -20.82 13.43
CA GLY A 56 5.62 -21.43 13.93
C GLY A 56 4.95 -22.25 12.83
N ALA A 57 5.41 -23.48 12.60
CA ALA A 57 4.71 -24.45 11.77
C ALA A 57 3.32 -24.74 12.37
N SER A 58 2.26 -24.38 11.64
CA SER A 58 0.92 -24.88 11.90
C SER A 58 0.44 -25.63 10.66
N SER A 59 0.56 -26.95 10.74
CA SER A 59 -0.12 -27.92 9.88
C SER A 59 -1.62 -27.66 9.93
N GLY A 60 -2.18 -27.21 8.82
CA GLY A 60 -3.60 -26.95 8.69
C GLY A 60 -4.07 -27.24 7.29
N ALA A 61 -4.40 -28.52 7.06
CA ALA A 61 -5.31 -29.09 6.06
C ALA A 61 -5.31 -28.46 4.67
N GLY A 62 -5.04 -29.30 3.65
CA GLY A 62 -5.30 -28.99 2.25
C GLY A 62 -6.72 -28.47 2.08
N ARG A 63 -6.86 -27.15 2.06
CA ARG A 63 -8.02 -26.47 1.51
C ARG A 63 -7.80 -26.52 0.02
N SER A 64 -8.64 -27.29 -0.67
CA SER A 64 -8.82 -27.18 -2.10
C SER A 64 -8.78 -25.70 -2.48
N SER A 65 -7.93 -25.35 -3.45
CA SER A 65 -7.78 -24.00 -4.00
C SER A 65 -9.03 -23.62 -4.77
N SER A 66 -10.16 -23.53 -4.08
CA SER A 66 -11.38 -22.90 -4.53
C SER A 66 -11.20 -21.40 -4.39
N ALA A 67 -11.65 -20.63 -5.37
CA ALA A 67 -11.66 -19.17 -5.29
C ALA A 67 -12.27 -18.71 -3.96
N LEU A 68 -11.71 -17.67 -3.33
CA LEU A 68 -12.28 -17.13 -2.11
C LEU A 68 -13.67 -16.63 -2.44
N THR A 69 -14.59 -16.97 -1.55
CA THR A 69 -15.95 -16.47 -1.62
C THR A 69 -16.07 -15.26 -0.69
N SER A 70 -17.14 -14.49 -0.78
CA SER A 70 -17.44 -13.46 0.23
C SER A 70 -17.52 -14.05 1.66
N ASN A 71 -17.69 -15.37 1.77
CA ASN A 71 -17.69 -16.12 3.03
C ASN A 71 -16.29 -16.32 3.65
N ASP A 72 -15.21 -16.15 2.88
CA ASP A 72 -13.83 -16.09 3.41
C ASP A 72 -13.53 -14.75 4.13
N GLY A 73 -14.56 -13.91 4.30
CA GLY A 73 -14.60 -12.80 5.24
C GLY A 73 -14.63 -11.44 4.55
N SER A 74 -15.80 -10.80 4.55
CA SER A 74 -15.91 -9.38 4.22
C SER A 74 -15.19 -8.51 5.26
N THR A 75 -14.56 -7.44 4.78
CA THR A 75 -13.98 -6.38 5.60
C THR A 75 -15.04 -5.43 6.17
N GLY A 76 -16.27 -5.50 5.65
CA GLY A 76 -17.36 -4.57 5.99
C GLY A 76 -17.19 -3.18 5.38
N VAL A 77 -16.30 -3.06 4.39
CA VAL A 77 -16.04 -1.85 3.58
C VAL A 77 -16.08 -2.25 2.10
N THR A 78 -17.11 -1.81 1.39
CA THR A 78 -17.42 -2.23 0.02
C THR A 78 -16.24 -2.04 -0.94
N GLU A 79 -15.55 -0.91 -0.86
CA GLU A 79 -14.42 -0.59 -1.75
C GLU A 79 -13.23 -1.53 -1.52
N CYS A 80 -13.02 -1.96 -0.28
CA CYS A 80 -11.95 -2.88 0.08
C CYS A 80 -12.25 -4.32 -0.33
N ASP A 81 -13.50 -4.75 -0.13
CA ASP A 81 -13.95 -6.06 -0.58
C ASP A 81 -13.87 -6.15 -2.11
N SER A 82 -14.35 -5.12 -2.81
CA SER A 82 -14.27 -5.01 -4.27
C SER A 82 -12.83 -5.06 -4.80
N TYR A 83 -11.90 -4.35 -4.15
CA TYR A 83 -10.48 -4.41 -4.49
C TYR A 83 -9.91 -5.82 -4.34
N LEU A 84 -10.15 -6.48 -3.20
CA LEU A 84 -9.58 -7.80 -2.92
C LEU A 84 -10.18 -8.90 -3.79
N ASP A 85 -11.47 -8.82 -4.11
CA ASP A 85 -12.13 -9.73 -5.04
C ASP A 85 -11.54 -9.62 -6.45
N GLN A 86 -11.40 -8.39 -6.97
CA GLN A 86 -10.80 -8.16 -8.30
C GLN A 86 -9.33 -8.54 -8.33
N TYR A 87 -8.59 -8.27 -7.25
CA TYR A 87 -7.19 -8.65 -7.15
C TYR A 87 -7.03 -10.17 -7.13
N GLU A 88 -7.90 -10.90 -6.43
CA GLU A 88 -7.88 -12.37 -6.49
C GLU A 88 -8.14 -12.89 -7.89
N LEU A 89 -9.18 -12.40 -8.57
CA LEU A 89 -9.51 -12.80 -9.94
C LEU A 89 -8.35 -12.52 -10.91
N CYS A 90 -7.72 -11.36 -10.76
CA CYS A 90 -6.54 -10.95 -11.52
C CYS A 90 -5.37 -11.93 -11.30
N MET A 91 -5.08 -12.25 -10.03
CA MET A 91 -4.00 -13.17 -9.67
C MET A 91 -4.30 -14.61 -10.10
N GLN A 92 -5.56 -15.03 -10.06
CA GLN A 92 -5.97 -16.35 -10.56
C GLN A 92 -5.73 -16.49 -12.06
N ALA A 93 -6.00 -15.44 -12.83
CA ALA A 93 -5.77 -15.41 -14.27
C ALA A 93 -4.29 -15.31 -14.65
N THR A 94 -3.46 -14.70 -13.78
CA THR A 94 -2.06 -14.35 -14.09
C THR A 94 -1.04 -15.35 -13.51
N LEU A 95 -1.34 -15.95 -12.36
CA LEU A 95 -0.40 -16.81 -11.62
C LEU A 95 -0.65 -18.30 -11.88
N PRO A 96 0.40 -19.14 -11.94
CA PRO A 96 0.27 -20.58 -11.86
C PRO A 96 -0.39 -21.02 -10.54
N SER A 97 -1.13 -22.14 -10.56
CA SER A 97 -1.96 -22.62 -9.44
C SER A 97 -1.23 -22.72 -8.08
N HIS A 98 0.03 -23.17 -8.09
CA HIS A 98 0.85 -23.25 -6.88
C HIS A 98 1.11 -21.87 -6.25
N GLN A 99 1.43 -20.86 -7.09
CA GLN A 99 1.67 -19.49 -6.64
C GLN A 99 0.37 -18.81 -6.21
N PHE A 100 -0.71 -19.04 -6.95
CA PHE A 100 -2.02 -18.50 -6.61
C PHE A 100 -2.50 -18.94 -5.22
N THR A 101 -2.25 -20.18 -4.82
CA THR A 101 -2.64 -20.68 -3.48
C THR A 101 -1.97 -19.89 -2.35
N GLN A 102 -0.69 -19.54 -2.51
CA GLN A 102 0.01 -18.69 -1.54
C GLN A 102 -0.54 -17.26 -1.53
N GLN A 103 -0.84 -16.73 -2.73
CA GLN A 103 -1.43 -15.40 -2.87
C GLN A 103 -2.81 -15.32 -2.21
N GLN A 104 -3.63 -16.35 -2.39
CA GLN A 104 -4.95 -16.48 -1.79
C GLN A 104 -4.88 -16.43 -0.24
N ASN A 105 -3.88 -17.10 0.36
CA ASN A 105 -3.65 -17.00 1.80
C ASN A 105 -3.27 -15.57 2.24
N GLY A 106 -2.50 -14.85 1.42
CA GLY A 106 -2.22 -13.42 1.61
C GLY A 106 -3.48 -12.57 1.63
N ILE A 107 -4.37 -12.78 0.65
CA ILE A 107 -5.65 -12.07 0.53
C ILE A 107 -6.53 -12.33 1.76
N ARG A 108 -6.63 -13.58 2.25
CA ARG A 108 -7.35 -13.91 3.49
C ARG A 108 -6.82 -13.17 4.73
N ARG A 109 -5.49 -13.13 4.88
CA ARG A 109 -4.87 -12.37 5.99
C ARG A 109 -5.18 -10.89 5.89
N GLN A 110 -5.17 -10.34 4.68
CA GLN A 110 -5.48 -8.93 4.44
C GLN A 110 -6.95 -8.61 4.75
N ARG A 111 -7.90 -9.45 4.33
CA ARG A 111 -9.32 -9.34 4.71
C ARG A 111 -9.50 -9.30 6.22
N THR A 112 -8.83 -10.22 6.92
CA THR A 112 -8.90 -10.31 8.39
C THR A 112 -8.35 -9.05 9.06
N ALA A 113 -7.18 -8.57 8.62
CA ALA A 113 -6.57 -7.36 9.17
C ALA A 113 -7.45 -6.12 8.92
N TRP A 114 -8.00 -5.99 7.72
CA TRP A 114 -8.87 -4.88 7.33
C TRP A 114 -10.20 -4.89 8.06
N LYS A 115 -10.77 -6.08 8.30
CA LYS A 115 -11.97 -6.25 9.14
C LYS A 115 -11.74 -5.74 10.57
N THR A 116 -10.59 -6.03 11.17
CA THR A 116 -10.23 -5.54 12.51
C THR A 116 -10.06 -4.02 12.54
N MET A 117 -9.57 -3.42 11.45
CA MET A 117 -9.47 -1.95 11.32
C MET A 117 -10.82 -1.27 11.08
N ALA A 118 -11.83 -2.00 10.61
CA ALA A 118 -13.16 -1.50 10.26
C ALA A 118 -14.16 -1.51 11.43
N ASP A 119 -13.69 -1.39 12.68
CA ASP A 119 -14.50 -1.50 13.90
C ASP A 119 -15.47 -0.31 14.16
N SER A 120 -15.33 0.77 13.41
CA SER A 120 -16.09 2.01 13.57
C SER A 120 -16.30 2.71 12.23
N LEU A 121 -17.36 3.50 12.12
CA LEU A 121 -17.71 4.20 10.86
C LEU A 121 -16.59 5.11 10.37
N PHE A 122 -15.94 5.84 11.27
CA PHE A 122 -14.81 6.72 10.92
C PHE A 122 -13.65 5.92 10.32
N LYS A 123 -13.26 4.80 10.94
CA LYS A 123 -12.17 3.97 10.40
C LYS A 123 -12.56 3.28 9.10
N LYS A 124 -13.82 2.85 8.95
CA LYS A 124 -14.35 2.33 7.68
C LYS A 124 -14.21 3.34 6.55
N GLN A 125 -14.57 4.61 6.79
CA GLN A 125 -14.45 5.67 5.79
C GLN A 125 -12.99 5.95 5.41
N ALA A 126 -12.09 5.98 6.40
CA ALA A 126 -10.65 6.12 6.15
C ALA A 126 -10.10 4.94 5.33
N LEU A 127 -10.49 3.71 5.70
CA LEU A 127 -10.08 2.50 5.00
C LEU A 127 -10.62 2.45 3.57
N ALA A 128 -11.86 2.88 3.35
CA ALA A 128 -12.44 3.02 2.01
C ALA A 128 -11.61 3.94 1.11
N HIS A 129 -11.10 5.07 1.65
CA HIS A 129 -10.21 5.95 0.90
C HIS A 129 -8.90 5.26 0.52
N VAL A 130 -8.28 4.52 1.45
CA VAL A 130 -7.06 3.73 1.18
C VAL A 130 -7.32 2.68 0.09
N CYS A 131 -8.43 1.97 0.14
CA CYS A 131 -8.77 0.94 -0.85
C CYS A 131 -9.04 1.54 -2.23
N ARG A 132 -9.65 2.73 -2.34
CA ARG A 132 -9.77 3.45 -3.63
C ARG A 132 -8.42 3.83 -4.22
N GLN A 133 -7.46 4.26 -3.38
CA GLN A 133 -6.09 4.51 -3.83
C GLN A 133 -5.43 3.21 -4.30
N ALA A 134 -5.60 2.12 -3.56
CA ALA A 134 -5.08 0.81 -3.94
C ALA A 134 -5.63 0.32 -5.29
N ILE A 135 -6.93 0.50 -5.55
CA ILE A 135 -7.53 0.21 -6.87
C ILE A 135 -6.86 1.05 -7.97
N THR A 136 -6.65 2.34 -7.70
CA THR A 136 -6.02 3.24 -8.68
C THR A 136 -4.59 2.81 -9.02
N THR A 137 -3.80 2.45 -8.00
CA THR A 137 -2.45 1.91 -8.20
C THR A 137 -2.48 0.57 -8.93
N ALA A 138 -3.36 -0.34 -8.51
CA ALA A 138 -3.42 -1.68 -9.10
C ALA A 138 -3.87 -1.66 -10.57
N ARG A 139 -4.68 -0.68 -10.98
CA ARG A 139 -4.98 -0.45 -12.41
C ARG A 139 -3.76 -0.09 -13.25
N GLN A 140 -2.81 0.64 -12.66
CA GLN A 140 -1.59 1.05 -13.35
C GLN A 140 -0.60 -0.11 -13.44
N GLU A 141 -0.51 -0.92 -12.39
CA GLU A 141 0.42 -2.05 -12.30
C GLU A 141 -0.10 -3.28 -13.06
N PHE A 142 -1.40 -3.57 -12.96
CA PHE A 142 -2.03 -4.76 -13.52
C PHE A 142 -2.99 -4.36 -14.65
N GLN A 143 -2.43 -3.81 -15.71
CA GLN A 143 -3.20 -3.30 -16.86
C GLN A 143 -3.96 -4.40 -17.62
N THR A 144 -3.53 -5.66 -17.48
CA THR A 144 -4.20 -6.84 -18.07
C THR A 144 -5.42 -7.28 -17.28
N CYS A 145 -5.61 -6.77 -16.06
CA CYS A 145 -6.70 -7.17 -15.18
C CYS A 145 -7.87 -6.20 -15.29
N THR A 146 -9.08 -6.76 -15.30
CA THR A 146 -10.31 -5.96 -15.39
C THR A 146 -10.70 -5.44 -14.01
N TRP A 147 -10.42 -4.16 -13.76
CA TRP A 147 -10.72 -3.50 -12.49
C TRP A 147 -12.08 -2.78 -12.51
N THR A 148 -13.18 -3.51 -12.27
CA THR A 148 -14.56 -2.97 -12.17
C THR A 148 -14.86 -2.39 -10.77
N GLY A 149 -14.54 -1.11 -10.59
CA GLY A 149 -14.83 -0.38 -9.34
C GLY A 149 -14.37 1.06 -9.48
N GLY A 150 -15.21 1.90 -10.10
CA GLY A 150 -14.90 3.30 -10.37
C GLY A 150 -15.04 4.16 -9.11
N LEU A 151 -14.14 5.13 -8.99
CA LEU A 151 -14.05 6.19 -7.96
C LEU A 151 -15.40 6.78 -7.53
#